data_AF-A0A9P3H1X1-F1
#
_entry.id   AF-A0A9P3H1X1-F1
#
_cell.length_a   1.000
_cell.length_b   1.000
_cell.length_c   1.000
_cell.angle_alpha   90.00
_cell.angle_beta   90.00
_cell.angle_gamma   90.00
#
_symmetry.space_group_name_H-M   'P 1'
#
loop_
_entity.id
_entity.type
_entity.pdbx_description
1 polymer ?
#
loop_
_entity_poly.entity_id
_entity_poly.type
_entity_poly.pdbx_seq_one_letter_code
_entity_poly.pdbx_strand_id
1 'polypeptide(L)'
;MRLQGIASTVAILAAAGVTFAEVTFKVIAYPEDNVSKMAVSISGQLTELHTDVDTFPLWTGTVATASSGTHYKYVQITAEGTIVKSEAFERSVSESATETLNEFFDREITKAVFPKVPQVGPDVRPEPSLVFDDTQIATIHVQVSEEKFASMVTNPRQNDEQVSANFFYLNADFTYRVQGVTLKLAGKSSRGFKKLAFKFKFDKKKGQKFFGRPSVKLRAQNYDPTYMREKLYFDVLNAAGIHSAQGAWVRLFINNRPWGFYLMIDDIGKPFLRYNVHHEISHKAQNEDHDDNEGDEEKIKLGSLYQMAAPAIPLEADLQYYGPRAEDYPPATFSNHVVGDNPKDAPMTQLIQFIKRLHDFDPKQPGAIAFWNQYLDLDEFLLCMAIEFLGASWDGYWWDGSNYFMYFNPTIKGGAEGGKWQWIPTDFDSTFGDGDPALYQTTYQFYANMTKHDHPLVSKLILLNRDIQAKFEQILYKTVTQLFTPKALFGKIDAYEKFIARDAEWDLTLDRSYYREGKVLGYTIGDFHGSISGSIRGIRIGIKPWIYGRARDVPGQLTNVVAKRSMGPEDVGHEQVNVAVKTEAMTSSVNSAQTLLSGSWSLILLGAVAMTASYLC
;
A
#
# COMPACT_ATOMS: atom_id res chain seq x y z
N MET A 1 -1.15 -92.35 8.68
CA MET A 1 -1.63 -91.10 9.33
C MET A 1 -0.44 -90.15 9.36
N ARG A 2 -0.57 -89.01 8.66
CA ARG A 2 0.52 -88.08 8.29
C ARG A 2 0.79 -87.05 9.39
N LEU A 3 2.00 -86.47 9.30
CA LEU A 3 2.49 -85.16 9.78
C LEU A 3 3.21 -85.13 11.14
N GLN A 4 4.55 -85.26 11.07
CA GLN A 4 5.47 -84.56 11.96
C GLN A 4 6.00 -83.33 11.22
N GLY A 5 5.87 -82.17 11.86
CA GLY A 5 6.25 -80.87 11.32
C GLY A 5 7.76 -80.64 11.35
N ILE A 6 8.28 -80.12 10.24
CA ILE A 6 9.62 -79.56 10.13
C ILE A 6 9.48 -78.05 10.36
N ALA A 7 10.14 -77.54 11.40
CA ALA A 7 10.29 -76.11 11.63
C ALA A 7 11.45 -75.59 10.77
N SER A 8 11.14 -74.75 9.79
CA SER A 8 12.13 -74.02 9.00
C SER A 8 12.29 -72.62 9.58
N THR A 9 13.46 -72.35 10.16
CA THR A 9 13.86 -71.02 10.65
C THR A 9 14.18 -70.12 9.45
N VAL A 10 13.31 -69.16 9.15
CA VAL A 10 13.61 -68.08 8.19
C VAL A 10 14.32 -66.96 8.96
N ALA A 11 15.62 -66.78 8.69
CA ALA A 11 16.35 -65.61 9.15
C ALA A 11 15.98 -64.42 8.25
N ILE A 12 15.20 -63.48 8.79
CA ILE A 12 14.95 -62.19 8.15
C ILE A 12 16.19 -61.32 8.40
N LEU A 13 17.01 -61.12 7.38
CA LEU A 13 17.98 -60.02 7.36
C LEU A 13 17.18 -58.72 7.25
N ALA A 14 17.04 -58.00 8.36
CA ALA A 14 16.65 -56.60 8.33
C ALA A 14 17.86 -55.79 7.83
N ALA A 15 17.95 -55.57 6.52
CA ALA A 15 18.78 -54.51 6.00
C ALA A 15 18.17 -53.18 6.48
N ALA A 16 18.80 -52.55 7.48
CA ALA A 16 18.54 -51.16 7.81
C ALA A 16 18.99 -50.34 6.60
N GLY A 17 18.07 -50.11 5.66
CA GLY A 17 18.27 -49.13 4.61
C GLY A 17 18.48 -47.79 5.30
N VAL A 18 19.71 -47.28 5.23
CA VAL A 18 19.96 -45.87 5.52
C VAL A 18 19.20 -45.12 4.44
N THR A 19 18.02 -44.61 4.77
CA THR A 19 17.34 -43.65 3.92
C THR A 19 18.21 -42.41 3.91
N PHE A 20 18.94 -42.20 2.82
CA PHE A 20 19.65 -40.96 2.58
C PHE A 20 18.60 -39.85 2.52
N ALA A 21 18.68 -38.90 3.45
CA ALA A 21 17.81 -37.74 3.44
C ALA A 21 18.18 -36.87 2.22
N GLU A 22 17.17 -36.52 1.43
CA GLU A 22 17.32 -35.81 0.16
C GLU A 22 16.54 -34.50 0.24
N VAL A 23 17.21 -33.38 -0.04
CA VAL A 23 16.59 -32.04 -0.01
C VAL A 23 16.85 -31.30 -1.31
N THR A 24 15.80 -30.78 -1.93
CA THR A 24 15.89 -29.86 -3.07
C THR A 24 16.03 -28.41 -2.59
N PHE A 25 17.14 -27.77 -2.95
CA PHE A 25 17.41 -26.37 -2.66
C PHE A 25 16.91 -25.50 -3.80
N LYS A 26 16.32 -24.35 -3.46
CA LYS A 26 15.69 -23.42 -4.40
C LYS A 26 16.09 -21.98 -4.07
N VAL A 27 16.77 -21.32 -5.01
CA VAL A 27 17.23 -19.93 -4.84
C VAL A 27 16.91 -19.06 -6.05
N ILE A 28 16.29 -17.92 -5.81
CA ILE A 28 16.09 -16.84 -6.77
C ILE A 28 17.36 -16.01 -6.80
N ALA A 29 18.03 -15.96 -7.96
CA ALA A 29 19.29 -15.24 -8.10
C ALA A 29 19.51 -14.69 -9.50
N TYR A 30 20.18 -13.53 -9.55
CA TYR A 30 20.65 -12.86 -10.76
C TYR A 30 22.19 -12.75 -10.68
N PRO A 31 22.91 -13.82 -11.04
CA PRO A 31 24.37 -13.78 -11.09
C PRO A 31 24.88 -12.75 -12.11
N GLU A 32 26.07 -12.18 -11.85
CA GLU A 32 26.72 -11.20 -12.75
C GLU A 32 27.22 -11.88 -14.06
N ASP A 33 27.31 -11.11 -15.16
CA ASP A 33 27.59 -11.66 -16.50
C ASP A 33 29.04 -12.15 -16.71
N ASN A 34 29.17 -13.15 -17.62
CA ASN A 34 30.36 -13.93 -18.00
C ASN A 34 30.96 -14.82 -16.92
N VAL A 35 30.12 -15.79 -16.53
CA VAL A 35 30.43 -17.01 -15.77
C VAL A 35 30.14 -16.87 -14.27
N SER A 36 28.86 -16.99 -13.90
CA SER A 36 28.45 -17.22 -12.53
C SER A 36 27.19 -18.11 -12.47
N LYS A 37 27.36 -19.39 -12.13
CA LYS A 37 26.27 -20.31 -11.78
C LYS A 37 25.94 -20.16 -10.30
N MET A 38 24.78 -20.69 -9.88
CA MET A 38 24.47 -20.84 -8.46
C MET A 38 24.90 -22.23 -7.96
N ALA A 39 25.33 -22.32 -6.71
CA ALA A 39 25.53 -23.57 -6.01
C ALA A 39 25.07 -23.46 -4.55
N VAL A 40 24.79 -24.60 -3.92
CA VAL A 40 24.63 -24.73 -2.48
C VAL A 40 25.91 -25.30 -1.88
N SER A 41 26.39 -24.69 -0.81
CA SER A 41 27.56 -25.12 -0.04
C SER A 41 27.11 -25.73 1.30
N ILE A 42 27.45 -26.99 1.54
CA ILE A 42 27.20 -27.70 2.80
C ILE A 42 28.54 -28.23 3.30
N SER A 43 28.99 -27.74 4.47
CA SER A 43 30.32 -28.09 5.02
C SER A 43 31.47 -27.90 4.02
N GLY A 44 31.37 -26.90 3.15
CA GLY A 44 32.35 -26.60 2.10
C GLY A 44 32.24 -27.45 0.83
N GLN A 45 31.35 -28.45 0.78
CA GLN A 45 31.06 -29.21 -0.44
C GLN A 45 30.03 -28.45 -1.28
N LEU A 46 30.35 -28.25 -2.55
CA LEU A 46 29.52 -27.52 -3.50
C LEU A 46 28.65 -28.49 -4.30
N THR A 47 27.35 -28.22 -4.35
CA THR A 47 26.42 -28.82 -5.31
C THR A 47 25.89 -27.74 -6.23
N GLU A 48 26.11 -27.89 -7.53
CA GLU A 48 25.63 -26.94 -8.54
C GLU A 48 24.09 -26.92 -8.57
N LEU A 49 23.53 -25.72 -8.73
CA LEU A 49 22.10 -25.50 -8.96
C LEU A 49 21.89 -25.12 -10.43
N HIS A 50 20.74 -25.49 -10.97
CA HIS A 50 20.41 -25.36 -12.39
C HIS A 50 19.16 -24.51 -12.60
N THR A 51 19.13 -23.79 -13.71
CA THR A 51 17.99 -23.03 -14.21
C THR A 51 18.00 -23.10 -15.74
N ASP A 52 16.86 -22.83 -16.37
CA ASP A 52 16.75 -22.64 -17.81
C ASP A 52 15.94 -21.37 -18.15
N VAL A 53 15.62 -21.17 -19.42
CA VAL A 53 14.85 -20.02 -19.92
C VAL A 53 13.43 -19.92 -19.36
N ASP A 54 12.87 -21.04 -18.89
CA ASP A 54 11.52 -21.14 -18.37
C ASP A 54 11.48 -21.05 -16.84
N THR A 55 12.54 -21.46 -16.15
CA THR A 55 12.64 -21.36 -14.68
C THR A 55 13.39 -20.13 -14.19
N PHE A 56 14.24 -19.49 -15.00
CA PHE A 56 15.02 -18.33 -14.57
C PHE A 56 14.11 -17.20 -14.09
N PRO A 57 14.37 -16.58 -12.92
CA PRO A 57 15.61 -16.60 -12.12
C PRO A 57 15.69 -17.66 -11.01
N LEU A 58 14.85 -18.70 -11.01
CA LEU A 58 14.87 -19.75 -9.98
C LEU A 58 15.88 -20.85 -10.33
N TRP A 59 16.87 -21.03 -9.45
CA TRP A 59 17.88 -22.07 -9.53
C TRP A 59 17.56 -23.19 -8.54
N THR A 60 17.66 -24.44 -8.99
CA THR A 60 17.29 -25.61 -8.20
C THR A 60 18.32 -26.72 -8.28
N GLY A 61 18.44 -27.52 -7.21
CA GLY A 61 19.33 -28.67 -7.19
C GLY A 61 19.17 -29.47 -5.91
N THR A 62 19.45 -30.77 -5.98
CA THR A 62 19.13 -31.71 -4.90
C THR A 62 20.40 -32.28 -4.28
N VAL A 63 20.44 -32.32 -2.95
CA VAL A 63 21.55 -32.90 -2.19
C VAL A 63 21.06 -34.11 -1.39
N ALA A 64 21.52 -35.30 -1.76
CA ALA A 64 21.13 -36.58 -1.13
C ALA A 64 21.71 -36.82 0.26
N THR A 65 22.51 -35.89 0.81
CA THR A 65 23.06 -35.96 2.17
C THR A 65 22.47 -34.90 3.10
N ALA A 66 21.62 -34.02 2.58
CA ALA A 66 21.01 -32.95 3.34
C ALA A 66 19.76 -33.46 4.07
N SER A 67 19.56 -33.00 5.29
CA SER A 67 18.41 -33.36 6.12
C SER A 67 17.99 -32.18 6.98
N SER A 68 16.93 -32.35 7.77
CA SER A 68 16.55 -31.35 8.77
C SER A 68 17.75 -30.92 9.63
N GLY A 69 17.90 -29.61 9.82
CA GLY A 69 19.01 -29.03 10.58
C GLY A 69 20.34 -28.95 9.82
N THR A 70 20.44 -29.45 8.58
CA THR A 70 21.62 -29.23 7.74
C THR A 70 21.82 -27.73 7.53
N HIS A 71 23.00 -27.23 7.89
CA HIS A 71 23.41 -25.86 7.63
C HIS A 71 23.99 -25.71 6.22
N TYR A 72 23.63 -24.62 5.55
CA TYR A 72 24.04 -24.38 4.17
C TYR A 72 24.18 -22.89 3.86
N LYS A 73 24.85 -22.60 2.74
CA LYS A 73 24.90 -21.27 2.13
C LYS A 73 24.66 -21.38 0.64
N TYR A 74 23.96 -20.42 0.06
CA TYR A 74 24.06 -20.23 -1.38
C TYR A 74 25.36 -19.51 -1.74
N VAL A 75 25.90 -19.87 -2.88
CA VAL A 75 27.11 -19.26 -3.45
C VAL A 75 26.93 -19.03 -4.95
N GLN A 76 27.59 -17.99 -5.45
CA GLN A 76 27.84 -17.84 -6.87
C GLN A 76 29.21 -18.45 -7.17
N ILE A 77 29.29 -19.24 -8.23
CA ILE A 77 30.51 -19.96 -8.64
C ILE A 77 30.83 -19.73 -10.11
N THR A 78 32.11 -19.73 -10.47
CA THR A 78 32.52 -19.78 -11.88
C THR A 78 32.15 -21.12 -12.52
N ALA A 79 32.34 -21.26 -13.84
CA ALA A 79 32.07 -22.49 -14.58
C ALA A 79 33.02 -23.62 -14.15
N GLU A 80 34.19 -23.26 -13.66
CA GLU A 80 35.20 -24.14 -13.07
C GLU A 80 34.90 -24.48 -11.60
N GLY A 81 33.82 -23.94 -11.02
CA GLY A 81 33.39 -24.23 -9.66
C GLY A 81 34.07 -23.40 -8.56
N THR A 82 34.73 -22.28 -8.91
CA THR A 82 35.35 -21.39 -7.90
C THR A 82 34.31 -20.44 -7.33
N ILE A 83 34.22 -20.34 -5.99
CA ILE A 83 33.30 -19.40 -5.33
C ILE A 83 33.74 -17.95 -5.61
N VAL A 84 32.83 -17.17 -6.21
CA VAL A 84 33.03 -15.71 -6.43
C VAL A 84 32.30 -14.88 -5.38
N LYS A 85 31.16 -15.36 -4.89
CA LYS A 85 30.37 -14.71 -3.85
C LYS A 85 29.69 -15.76 -2.98
N SER A 86 29.61 -15.50 -1.69
CA SER A 86 28.94 -16.37 -0.71
C SER A 86 28.04 -15.52 0.18
N GLU A 87 26.91 -16.08 0.61
CA GLU A 87 26.07 -15.45 1.62
C GLU A 87 26.87 -15.20 2.91
N ALA A 88 26.66 -14.00 3.48
CA ALA A 88 27.32 -13.58 4.72
C ALA A 88 26.77 -14.31 5.97
N PHE A 89 25.68 -15.04 5.84
CA PHE A 89 24.98 -15.79 6.89
C PHE A 89 24.85 -17.26 6.49
N GLU A 90 24.48 -18.11 7.45
CA GLU A 90 24.15 -19.53 7.21
C GLU A 90 22.65 -19.75 7.34
N ARG A 91 22.12 -20.62 6.50
CA ARG A 91 20.73 -21.09 6.53
C ARG A 91 20.68 -22.47 7.17
N SER A 92 19.48 -22.91 7.55
CA SER A 92 19.24 -24.25 8.10
C SER A 92 18.03 -24.88 7.43
N VAL A 93 18.15 -26.13 7.01
CA VAL A 93 17.01 -26.87 6.45
C VAL A 93 15.94 -27.04 7.54
N SER A 94 14.72 -26.64 7.22
CA SER A 94 13.59 -26.69 8.15
C SER A 94 13.24 -28.13 8.55
N GLU A 95 12.53 -28.28 9.68
CA GLU A 95 12.12 -29.58 10.18
C GLU A 95 11.28 -30.35 9.16
N SER A 96 11.65 -31.60 8.89
CA SER A 96 10.98 -32.50 7.93
C SER A 96 10.86 -31.99 6.48
N ALA A 97 11.61 -30.95 6.10
CA ALA A 97 11.55 -30.38 4.76
C ALA A 97 12.28 -31.27 3.74
N THR A 98 11.60 -31.60 2.64
CA THR A 98 12.19 -32.26 1.45
C THR A 98 12.65 -31.25 0.39
N GLU A 99 12.27 -29.98 0.56
CA GLU A 99 12.73 -28.87 -0.25
C GLU A 99 12.79 -27.59 0.58
N THR A 100 13.65 -26.64 0.21
CA THR A 100 13.63 -25.30 0.79
C THR A 100 12.45 -24.49 0.23
N LEU A 101 12.16 -23.33 0.81
CA LEU A 101 11.34 -22.32 0.13
C LEU A 101 12.08 -21.79 -1.11
N ASN A 102 11.41 -21.01 -1.96
CA ASN A 102 12.09 -20.21 -2.98
C ASN A 102 12.78 -19.02 -2.28
N GLU A 103 14.04 -19.21 -1.90
CA GLU A 103 14.80 -18.22 -1.13
C GLU A 103 15.42 -17.18 -2.05
N PHE A 104 15.49 -15.91 -1.66
CA PHE A 104 16.22 -14.92 -2.46
C PHE A 104 17.69 -14.91 -2.04
N PHE A 105 18.60 -15.00 -3.01
CA PHE A 105 20.04 -15.03 -2.75
C PHE A 105 20.46 -13.79 -1.96
N ASP A 106 21.26 -14.01 -0.92
CA ASP A 106 21.77 -12.93 -0.08
C ASP A 106 20.63 -12.21 0.66
N ARG A 107 19.55 -12.92 1.02
CA ARG A 107 18.51 -12.44 1.93
C ARG A 107 18.15 -13.48 2.97
N GLU A 108 18.51 -13.21 4.22
CA GLU A 108 18.35 -14.15 5.34
C GLU A 108 16.88 -14.49 5.63
N ILE A 109 16.00 -13.48 5.63
CA ILE A 109 14.59 -13.66 5.97
C ILE A 109 13.76 -13.91 4.71
N THR A 110 13.38 -15.17 4.49
CA THR A 110 12.47 -15.57 3.40
C THR A 110 11.01 -15.25 3.73
N LYS A 111 10.55 -15.64 4.92
CA LYS A 111 9.23 -15.29 5.48
C LYS A 111 9.38 -14.68 6.87
N ALA A 112 8.63 -13.62 7.14
CA ALA A 112 8.58 -12.93 8.42
C ALA A 112 7.27 -13.18 9.15
N VAL A 113 7.30 -13.02 10.48
CA VAL A 113 6.09 -12.93 11.30
C VAL A 113 6.02 -11.53 11.87
N PHE A 114 4.93 -10.84 11.57
CA PHE A 114 4.72 -9.47 12.05
C PHE A 114 3.80 -9.43 13.27
N PRO A 115 4.05 -8.53 14.22
CA PRO A 115 3.05 -8.16 15.21
C PRO A 115 1.74 -7.74 14.54
N LYS A 116 0.62 -8.16 15.09
CA LYS A 116 -0.70 -7.77 14.58
C LYS A 116 -1.05 -6.36 15.08
N VAL A 117 -1.59 -5.53 14.19
CA VAL A 117 -2.27 -4.31 14.58
C VAL A 117 -3.60 -4.69 15.26
N PRO A 118 -3.96 -4.10 16.41
CA PRO A 118 -5.22 -4.42 17.10
C PRO A 118 -6.44 -4.17 16.21
N GLN A 119 -7.30 -5.18 16.06
CA GLN A 119 -8.57 -5.04 15.34
C GLN A 119 -9.57 -4.26 16.22
N VAL A 120 -9.94 -3.05 15.79
CA VAL A 120 -10.82 -2.12 16.54
C VAL A 120 -12.22 -2.01 15.92
N GLY A 121 -12.33 -2.26 14.61
CA GLY A 121 -13.58 -2.38 13.87
C GLY A 121 -13.90 -3.82 13.47
N PRO A 122 -15.02 -4.08 12.76
CA PRO A 122 -15.31 -5.39 12.19
C PRO A 122 -14.17 -5.84 11.27
N ASP A 123 -13.86 -7.14 11.25
CA ASP A 123 -12.90 -7.65 10.28
C ASP A 123 -13.59 -7.82 8.93
N VAL A 124 -13.38 -6.86 8.03
CA VAL A 124 -13.97 -6.82 6.69
C VAL A 124 -12.98 -7.25 5.60
N ARG A 125 -11.82 -7.76 6.01
CA ARG A 125 -10.79 -8.19 5.07
C ARG A 125 -11.27 -9.45 4.34
N PRO A 126 -11.07 -9.53 3.03
CA PRO A 126 -11.15 -10.81 2.37
C PRO A 126 -10.01 -11.72 2.84
N GLU A 127 -10.13 -13.01 2.56
CA GLU A 127 -8.98 -13.92 2.64
C GLU A 127 -7.77 -13.33 1.88
N PRO A 128 -6.54 -13.45 2.39
CA PRO A 128 -5.38 -12.95 1.69
C PRO A 128 -5.24 -13.63 0.32
N SER A 129 -5.12 -12.82 -0.74
CA SER A 129 -4.72 -13.37 -2.03
C SER A 129 -3.28 -13.85 -1.93
N LEU A 130 -2.96 -14.96 -2.59
CA LEU A 130 -1.62 -15.57 -2.59
C LEU A 130 -0.52 -14.62 -3.07
N VAL A 131 -0.88 -13.61 -3.85
CA VAL A 131 0.06 -12.61 -4.38
C VAL A 131 0.25 -11.39 -3.46
N PHE A 132 -0.58 -11.27 -2.41
CA PHE A 132 -0.53 -10.19 -1.41
C PHE A 132 -0.18 -10.70 -0.01
N ASP A 133 0.43 -11.88 0.09
CA ASP A 133 1.07 -12.32 1.34
C ASP A 133 2.23 -11.37 1.69
N ASP A 134 2.00 -10.49 2.66
CA ASP A 134 2.93 -9.44 3.05
C ASP A 134 4.09 -9.96 3.92
N THR A 135 4.04 -11.23 4.36
CA THR A 135 5.11 -11.88 5.14
C THR A 135 6.38 -12.15 4.34
N GLN A 136 6.33 -11.94 3.03
CA GLN A 136 7.39 -12.22 2.09
C GLN A 136 7.58 -11.06 1.12
N ILE A 137 8.74 -11.04 0.45
CA ILE A 137 9.02 -10.09 -0.64
C ILE A 137 9.17 -10.91 -1.91
N ALA A 138 8.14 -10.89 -2.75
CA ALA A 138 8.15 -11.61 -4.01
C ALA A 138 9.07 -10.95 -5.04
N THR A 139 9.43 -11.70 -6.08
CA THR A 139 10.17 -11.21 -7.24
C THR A 139 9.26 -11.24 -8.46
N ILE A 140 9.17 -10.11 -9.15
CA ILE A 140 8.56 -10.00 -10.47
C ILE A 140 9.69 -9.90 -11.50
N HIS A 141 9.82 -10.94 -12.31
CA HIS A 141 10.73 -11.00 -13.44
C HIS A 141 9.94 -10.79 -14.74
N VAL A 142 10.37 -9.81 -15.54
CA VAL A 142 9.72 -9.40 -16.78
C VAL A 142 10.67 -9.56 -17.95
N GLN A 143 10.20 -10.15 -19.03
CA GLN A 143 10.89 -10.18 -20.31
C GLN A 143 10.06 -9.41 -21.34
N VAL A 144 10.67 -8.45 -22.01
CA VAL A 144 10.02 -7.54 -22.95
C VAL A 144 11.02 -7.10 -24.03
N SER A 145 10.54 -6.80 -25.24
CA SER A 145 11.39 -6.22 -26.30
C SER A 145 12.06 -4.94 -25.78
N GLU A 146 13.40 -4.88 -25.86
CA GLU A 146 14.17 -3.72 -25.39
C GLU A 146 13.75 -2.43 -26.10
N GLU A 147 13.55 -2.49 -27.42
CA GLU A 147 13.09 -1.35 -28.22
C GLU A 147 11.73 -0.83 -27.75
N LYS A 148 10.73 -1.73 -27.62
CA LYS A 148 9.39 -1.34 -27.18
C LYS A 148 9.39 -0.83 -25.75
N PHE A 149 10.16 -1.45 -24.87
CA PHE A 149 10.28 -1.01 -23.50
C PHE A 149 10.92 0.39 -23.42
N ALA A 150 12.01 0.62 -24.15
CA ALA A 150 12.67 1.92 -24.24
C ALA A 150 11.73 2.99 -24.79
N SER A 151 10.94 2.68 -25.83
CA SER A 151 9.89 3.56 -26.34
C SER A 151 8.88 3.90 -25.25
N MET A 152 8.30 2.88 -24.59
CA MET A 152 7.29 3.05 -23.55
C MET A 152 7.76 3.93 -22.39
N VAL A 153 9.02 3.82 -21.98
CA VAL A 153 9.52 4.64 -20.88
C VAL A 153 9.91 6.05 -21.32
N THR A 154 10.10 6.35 -22.61
CA THR A 154 10.53 7.69 -23.09
C THR A 154 9.42 8.75 -22.87
N ASN A 155 9.80 10.00 -22.52
CA ASN A 155 8.88 11.11 -22.24
C ASN A 155 7.71 10.70 -21.34
N PRO A 156 7.98 10.20 -20.12
CA PRO A 156 7.07 9.35 -19.37
C PRO A 156 5.83 10.13 -18.90
N ARG A 157 5.93 11.46 -18.76
CA ARG A 157 4.81 12.34 -18.43
C ARG A 157 3.79 12.48 -19.57
N GLN A 158 4.19 12.24 -20.82
CA GLN A 158 3.34 12.38 -22.01
C GLN A 158 3.11 11.07 -22.75
N ASN A 159 3.80 9.99 -22.36
CA ASN A 159 3.73 8.70 -23.02
C ASN A 159 2.81 7.73 -22.27
N ASP A 160 1.75 7.27 -22.96
CA ASP A 160 0.80 6.27 -22.46
C ASP A 160 0.88 4.95 -23.24
N GLU A 161 1.97 4.72 -23.97
CA GLU A 161 2.27 3.47 -24.66
C GLU A 161 2.15 2.26 -23.71
N GLN A 162 1.71 1.14 -24.29
CA GLN A 162 1.55 -0.13 -23.59
C GLN A 162 2.23 -1.21 -24.42
N VAL A 163 2.97 -2.08 -23.76
CA VAL A 163 3.77 -3.12 -24.43
C VAL A 163 3.34 -4.50 -23.94
N SER A 164 3.57 -5.50 -24.78
CA SER A 164 3.37 -6.91 -24.44
C SER A 164 4.63 -7.45 -23.77
N ALA A 165 4.49 -8.08 -22.61
CA ALA A 165 5.60 -8.63 -21.84
C ALA A 165 5.29 -10.04 -21.32
N ASN A 166 6.33 -10.86 -21.11
CA ASN A 166 6.22 -12.07 -20.32
C ASN A 166 6.44 -11.71 -18.86
N PHE A 167 5.56 -12.20 -17.99
CA PHE A 167 5.54 -11.89 -16.57
C PHE A 167 5.73 -13.17 -15.78
N PHE A 168 6.68 -13.14 -14.86
CA PHE A 168 7.00 -14.23 -13.96
C PHE A 168 7.02 -13.72 -12.53
N TYR A 169 6.14 -14.24 -11.70
CA TYR A 169 6.01 -13.93 -10.28
C TYR A 169 6.52 -15.10 -9.47
N LEU A 170 7.47 -14.85 -8.59
CA LEU A 170 8.05 -15.84 -7.70
C LEU A 170 7.91 -15.35 -6.28
N ASN A 171 7.22 -16.09 -5.43
CA ASN A 171 7.24 -15.90 -4.00
C ASN A 171 7.90 -17.13 -3.34
N ALA A 172 8.01 -17.13 -2.03
CA ALA A 172 8.64 -18.20 -1.25
C ALA A 172 7.98 -19.58 -1.46
N ASP A 173 6.69 -19.62 -1.79
CA ASP A 173 5.90 -20.85 -1.83
C ASP A 173 5.74 -21.41 -3.25
N PHE A 174 5.59 -20.53 -4.24
CA PHE A 174 5.29 -20.94 -5.62
C PHE A 174 5.88 -19.97 -6.63
N THR A 175 5.84 -20.40 -7.89
CA THR A 175 6.15 -19.58 -9.05
C THR A 175 4.97 -19.55 -10.01
N TYR A 176 4.78 -18.45 -10.71
CA TYR A 176 3.65 -18.21 -11.61
C TYR A 176 4.10 -17.44 -12.85
N ARG A 177 3.83 -17.98 -14.05
CA ARG A 177 4.22 -17.36 -15.31
C ARG A 177 3.03 -17.17 -16.24
N VAL A 178 3.02 -16.03 -16.92
CA VAL A 178 2.01 -15.72 -17.95
C VAL A 178 2.66 -14.88 -19.05
N GLN A 179 2.31 -15.18 -20.29
CA GLN A 179 2.88 -14.53 -21.47
C GLN A 179 1.94 -13.46 -22.02
N GLY A 180 2.54 -12.47 -22.67
CA GLY A 180 1.84 -11.42 -23.40
C GLY A 180 0.97 -10.50 -22.54
N VAL A 181 1.30 -10.33 -21.26
CA VAL A 181 0.61 -9.39 -20.38
C VAL A 181 0.86 -7.97 -20.85
N THR A 182 -0.11 -7.09 -20.61
CA THR A 182 0.06 -5.68 -20.94
C THR A 182 0.82 -4.99 -19.83
N LEU A 183 2.00 -4.45 -20.14
CA LEU A 183 2.80 -3.58 -19.28
C LEU A 183 2.63 -2.12 -19.73
N LYS A 184 2.44 -1.21 -18.77
CA LYS A 184 2.40 0.24 -19.02
C LYS A 184 2.89 1.06 -17.82
N LEU A 185 3.15 2.34 -18.05
CA LEU A 185 3.39 3.29 -16.96
C LEU A 185 2.14 3.54 -16.12
N ALA A 186 2.33 3.76 -14.82
CA ALA A 186 1.29 4.10 -13.85
C ALA A 186 1.53 5.50 -13.25
N GLY A 187 0.48 6.04 -12.62
CA GLY A 187 0.51 7.37 -11.99
C GLY A 187 0.48 8.53 -12.99
N LYS A 188 0.54 9.76 -12.46
CA LYS A 188 0.56 11.02 -13.20
C LYS A 188 1.83 11.82 -12.85
N SER A 189 1.81 12.53 -11.72
CA SER A 189 2.95 13.31 -11.21
C SER A 189 4.19 12.43 -10.97
N SER A 190 3.98 11.21 -10.48
CA SER A 190 5.02 10.20 -10.23
C SER A 190 5.84 9.81 -11.47
N ARG A 191 5.31 10.05 -12.68
CA ARG A 191 6.06 9.84 -13.93
C ARG A 191 7.16 10.89 -14.13
N GLY A 192 7.23 11.92 -13.29
CA GLY A 192 8.32 12.88 -13.25
C GLY A 192 9.59 12.40 -12.54
N PHE A 193 9.62 11.16 -12.03
CA PHE A 193 10.77 10.56 -11.33
C PHE A 193 11.50 9.57 -12.22
N LYS A 194 12.79 9.34 -11.92
CA LYS A 194 13.57 8.30 -12.60
C LYS A 194 13.07 6.89 -12.29
N LYS A 195 12.61 6.67 -11.06
CA LYS A 195 11.97 5.40 -10.68
C LYS A 195 10.48 5.48 -11.02
N LEU A 196 10.15 4.91 -12.18
CA LEU A 196 8.80 4.90 -12.71
C LEU A 196 7.94 3.86 -12.00
N ALA A 197 6.64 4.15 -11.88
CA ALA A 197 5.63 3.22 -11.44
C ALA A 197 5.07 2.46 -12.65
N PHE A 198 4.71 1.19 -12.46
CA PHE A 198 4.24 0.31 -13.53
C PHE A 198 2.86 -0.26 -13.23
N LYS A 199 2.14 -0.65 -14.27
CA LYS A 199 0.89 -1.41 -14.16
C LYS A 199 0.94 -2.60 -15.11
N PHE A 200 0.61 -3.77 -14.58
CA PHE A 200 0.40 -4.99 -15.35
C PHE A 200 -1.09 -5.24 -15.48
N LYS A 201 -1.55 -5.58 -16.68
CA LYS A 201 -2.92 -6.04 -16.93
C LYS A 201 -2.90 -7.44 -17.53
N PHE A 202 -3.77 -8.29 -16.98
CA PHE A 202 -3.96 -9.67 -17.35
C PHE A 202 -5.32 -9.77 -18.05
N ASP A 203 -5.28 -10.01 -19.35
CA ASP A 203 -6.46 -10.14 -20.19
C ASP A 203 -7.04 -11.56 -20.09
N LYS A 204 -8.11 -11.70 -19.30
CA LYS A 204 -8.85 -12.97 -19.16
C LYS A 204 -9.29 -13.55 -20.51
N LYS A 205 -9.62 -12.71 -21.50
CA LYS A 205 -10.04 -13.18 -22.84
C LYS A 205 -8.90 -13.89 -23.59
N LYS A 206 -7.66 -13.65 -23.17
CA LYS A 206 -6.46 -14.35 -23.65
C LYS A 206 -6.01 -15.48 -22.71
N GLY A 207 -6.86 -15.86 -21.76
CA GLY A 207 -6.53 -16.84 -20.71
C GLY A 207 -5.52 -16.34 -19.67
N GLN A 208 -5.21 -15.04 -19.66
CA GLN A 208 -4.27 -14.46 -18.70
C GLN A 208 -4.98 -14.24 -17.38
N LYS A 209 -4.34 -14.72 -16.33
CA LYS A 209 -4.90 -14.91 -15.00
C LYS A 209 -3.87 -14.43 -13.98
N PHE A 210 -4.29 -14.04 -12.80
CA PHE A 210 -3.36 -13.63 -11.75
C PHE A 210 -4.09 -13.57 -10.41
N PHE A 211 -4.55 -14.72 -9.92
CA PHE A 211 -5.14 -14.88 -8.59
C PHE A 211 -6.30 -13.89 -8.34
N GLY A 212 -7.22 -13.83 -9.31
CA GLY A 212 -8.38 -12.93 -9.25
C GLY A 212 -8.07 -11.45 -9.52
N ARG A 213 -6.82 -11.08 -9.82
CA ARG A 213 -6.41 -9.70 -10.12
C ARG A 213 -6.21 -9.48 -11.61
N PRO A 214 -7.16 -8.85 -12.33
CA PRO A 214 -6.97 -8.54 -13.75
C PRO A 214 -5.95 -7.41 -13.97
N SER A 215 -5.55 -6.71 -12.91
CA SER A 215 -4.40 -5.83 -12.94
C SER A 215 -3.84 -5.57 -11.56
N VAL A 216 -2.53 -5.31 -11.49
CA VAL A 216 -1.83 -4.82 -10.30
C VAL A 216 -0.99 -3.59 -10.65
N LYS A 217 -0.81 -2.70 -9.68
CA LYS A 217 0.07 -1.53 -9.80
C LYS A 217 1.31 -1.73 -8.95
N LEU A 218 2.47 -1.38 -9.50
CA LEU A 218 3.72 -1.28 -8.75
C LEU A 218 4.00 0.18 -8.45
N ARG A 219 3.79 0.56 -7.19
CA ARG A 219 4.04 1.91 -6.65
C ARG A 219 5.53 2.07 -6.36
N ALA A 220 6.14 3.10 -6.95
CA ALA A 220 7.57 3.37 -6.82
C ALA A 220 8.01 3.90 -5.45
N GLN A 221 7.05 4.43 -4.66
CA GLN A 221 7.28 5.06 -3.36
C GLN A 221 8.33 6.20 -3.43
N ASN A 222 8.21 7.07 -4.44
CA ASN A 222 9.24 8.08 -4.71
C ASN A 222 9.40 9.13 -3.61
N TYR A 223 8.30 9.53 -2.96
CA TYR A 223 8.29 10.51 -1.88
C TYR A 223 8.52 9.88 -0.50
N ASP A 224 8.27 8.57 -0.36
CA ASP A 224 8.42 7.86 0.91
C ASP A 224 9.79 7.15 1.00
N PRO A 225 10.79 7.71 1.70
CA PRO A 225 12.08 7.06 1.90
C PRO A 225 12.00 5.78 2.74
N THR A 226 10.88 5.52 3.41
CA THR A 226 10.68 4.36 4.29
C THR A 226 10.04 3.18 3.57
N TYR A 227 9.47 3.38 2.37
CA TYR A 227 8.73 2.38 1.60
C TYR A 227 7.54 1.73 2.34
N MET A 228 7.12 2.26 3.51
CA MET A 228 6.14 1.61 4.39
C MET A 228 4.93 2.47 4.74
N ARG A 229 4.92 3.79 4.46
CA ARG A 229 3.80 4.67 4.84
C ARG A 229 2.47 4.19 4.29
N GLU A 230 2.42 3.94 2.98
CA GLU A 230 1.20 3.49 2.31
C GLU A 230 0.76 2.10 2.81
N LYS A 231 1.72 1.17 3.04
CA LYS A 231 1.41 -0.16 3.57
C LYS A 231 0.89 -0.11 5.01
N LEU A 232 1.51 0.71 5.87
CA LEU A 232 1.08 0.93 7.25
C LEU A 232 -0.32 1.58 7.29
N TYR A 233 -0.61 2.47 6.36
CA TYR A 233 -1.93 3.08 6.25
C TYR A 233 -3.01 2.05 5.90
N PHE A 234 -2.74 1.12 4.97
CA PHE A 234 -3.65 -0.01 4.70
C PHE A 234 -3.87 -0.88 5.94
N ASP A 235 -2.81 -1.16 6.72
CA ASP A 235 -2.94 -1.93 7.96
C ASP A 235 -3.86 -1.23 8.98
N VAL A 236 -3.75 0.11 9.10
CA VAL A 236 -4.63 0.92 9.94
C VAL A 236 -6.07 0.88 9.43
N LEU A 237 -6.31 1.05 8.13
CA LEU A 237 -7.64 0.96 7.54
C LEU A 237 -8.29 -0.41 7.78
N ASN A 238 -7.57 -1.50 7.54
CA ASN A 238 -8.11 -2.84 7.74
C ASN A 238 -8.40 -3.14 9.22
N ALA A 239 -7.51 -2.74 10.12
CA ALA A 239 -7.73 -2.87 11.56
C ALA A 239 -8.91 -2.02 12.07
N ALA A 240 -9.22 -0.92 11.38
CA ALA A 240 -10.40 -0.09 11.62
C ALA A 240 -11.69 -0.68 11.03
N GLY A 241 -11.60 -1.74 10.21
CA GLY A 241 -12.74 -2.33 9.52
C GLY A 241 -13.14 -1.60 8.24
N ILE A 242 -12.18 -0.93 7.58
CA ILE A 242 -12.36 -0.30 6.29
C ILE A 242 -11.78 -1.17 5.19
N HIS A 243 -12.56 -1.39 4.12
CA HIS A 243 -12.05 -2.04 2.91
C HIS A 243 -10.98 -1.15 2.25
N SER A 244 -9.77 -1.65 2.14
CA SER A 244 -8.66 -0.98 1.44
C SER A 244 -8.08 -1.87 0.35
N ALA A 245 -7.27 -1.27 -0.51
CA ALA A 245 -6.37 -2.03 -1.37
C ALA A 245 -5.47 -2.93 -0.51
N GLN A 246 -5.20 -4.15 -1.00
CA GLN A 246 -4.13 -4.98 -0.46
C GLN A 246 -2.79 -4.50 -1.00
N GLY A 247 -1.73 -4.70 -0.23
CA GLY A 247 -0.38 -4.29 -0.59
C GLY A 247 0.66 -5.31 -0.15
N ALA A 248 1.61 -5.64 -1.02
CA ALA A 248 2.76 -6.47 -0.69
C ALA A 248 4.01 -5.95 -1.40
N TRP A 249 5.17 -6.06 -0.75
CA TRP A 249 6.41 -5.60 -1.34
C TRP A 249 6.94 -6.58 -2.38
N VAL A 250 7.51 -6.06 -3.46
CA VAL A 250 8.07 -6.85 -4.55
C VAL A 250 9.39 -6.26 -5.05
N ARG A 251 10.26 -7.13 -5.53
CA ARG A 251 11.42 -6.75 -6.36
C ARG A 251 11.02 -6.82 -7.81
N LEU A 252 11.42 -5.84 -8.61
CA LEU A 252 11.18 -5.83 -10.05
C LEU A 252 12.49 -5.98 -10.82
N PHE A 253 12.50 -6.94 -11.74
CA PHE A 253 13.56 -7.11 -12.73
C PHE A 253 12.92 -7.09 -14.12
N ILE A 254 13.48 -6.29 -15.04
CA ILE A 254 13.04 -6.23 -16.44
C ILE A 254 14.26 -6.51 -17.31
N ASN A 255 14.17 -7.52 -18.17
CA ASN A 255 15.27 -7.99 -19.01
C ASN A 255 16.55 -8.23 -18.20
N ASN A 256 16.42 -9.02 -17.13
CA ASN A 256 17.47 -9.37 -16.16
C ASN A 256 18.06 -8.19 -15.37
N ARG A 257 17.68 -6.95 -15.67
CA ARG A 257 18.15 -5.76 -14.96
C ARG A 257 17.26 -5.45 -13.77
N PRO A 258 17.83 -5.15 -12.59
CA PRO A 258 17.06 -4.68 -11.45
C PRO A 258 16.46 -3.29 -11.72
N TRP A 259 15.15 -3.14 -11.49
CA TRP A 259 14.43 -1.87 -11.58
C TRP A 259 14.13 -1.27 -10.22
N GLY A 260 13.97 -2.11 -9.20
CA GLY A 260 13.87 -1.65 -7.84
C GLY A 260 12.95 -2.45 -6.93
N PHE A 261 12.78 -1.89 -5.74
CA PHE A 261 11.87 -2.34 -4.68
C PHE A 261 10.56 -1.54 -4.74
N TYR A 262 9.43 -2.22 -4.85
CA TYR A 262 8.13 -1.61 -5.09
C TYR A 262 7.10 -2.09 -4.07
N LEU A 263 6.07 -1.29 -3.83
CA LEU A 263 4.83 -1.77 -3.21
C LEU A 263 3.86 -2.16 -4.34
N MET A 264 3.57 -3.45 -4.48
CA MET A 264 2.50 -3.92 -5.35
C MET A 264 1.16 -3.72 -4.64
N ILE A 265 0.18 -3.14 -5.33
CA ILE A 265 -1.16 -2.89 -4.79
C ILE A 265 -2.28 -3.32 -5.74
N ASP A 266 -3.46 -3.53 -5.17
CA ASP A 266 -4.71 -3.65 -5.92
C ASP A 266 -4.98 -2.43 -6.81
N ASP A 267 -5.63 -2.65 -7.95
CA ASP A 267 -6.23 -1.58 -8.74
C ASP A 267 -7.71 -1.41 -8.39
N ILE A 268 -8.08 -0.24 -7.86
CA ILE A 268 -9.46 0.05 -7.47
C ILE A 268 -10.34 0.18 -8.72
N GLY A 269 -11.36 -0.67 -8.79
CA GLY A 269 -12.31 -0.79 -9.89
C GLY A 269 -13.31 -1.93 -9.63
N LYS A 270 -13.97 -2.42 -10.68
CA LYS A 270 -14.92 -3.55 -10.55
C LYS A 270 -14.35 -4.78 -9.82
N PRO A 271 -13.10 -5.21 -10.06
CA PRO A 271 -12.52 -6.36 -9.37
C PRO A 271 -12.36 -6.09 -7.87
N PHE A 272 -11.81 -4.93 -7.50
CA PHE A 272 -11.72 -4.52 -6.09
C PHE A 272 -13.09 -4.53 -5.39
N LEU A 273 -14.13 -4.00 -6.03
CA LEU A 273 -15.48 -4.04 -5.45
C LEU A 273 -15.96 -5.47 -5.24
N ARG A 274 -15.63 -6.40 -6.15
CA ARG A 274 -16.03 -7.81 -6.03
C ARG A 274 -15.25 -8.54 -4.94
N TYR A 275 -13.93 -8.41 -4.97
CA TYR A 275 -13.01 -9.22 -4.18
C TYR A 275 -12.65 -8.58 -2.84
N ASN A 276 -12.81 -7.29 -2.65
CA ASN A 276 -12.51 -6.64 -1.38
C ASN A 276 -13.82 -6.24 -0.68
N VAL A 277 -14.69 -5.49 -1.36
CA VAL A 277 -15.93 -4.96 -0.74
C VAL A 277 -17.02 -6.03 -0.63
N HIS A 278 -17.32 -6.77 -1.70
CA HIS A 278 -18.42 -7.74 -1.75
C HIS A 278 -17.97 -9.20 -1.62
N HIS A 279 -16.82 -9.43 -0.99
CA HIS A 279 -16.19 -10.75 -0.97
C HIS A 279 -17.09 -11.82 -0.33
N GLU A 280 -17.82 -11.49 0.74
CA GLU A 280 -18.75 -12.41 1.42
C GLU A 280 -19.90 -12.90 0.51
N ILE A 281 -20.42 -12.00 -0.33
CA ILE A 281 -21.53 -12.31 -1.25
C ILE A 281 -21.00 -12.98 -2.52
N SER A 282 -19.76 -12.67 -2.90
CA SER A 282 -19.19 -13.18 -4.13
C SER A 282 -19.07 -14.71 -4.11
N HIS A 283 -18.95 -15.33 -2.93
CA HIS A 283 -18.63 -16.75 -2.74
C HIS A 283 -17.38 -17.21 -3.52
N LYS A 284 -16.53 -16.29 -3.99
CA LYS A 284 -15.35 -16.60 -4.81
C LYS A 284 -14.12 -16.66 -3.92
N ALA A 285 -13.37 -17.76 -4.00
CA ALA A 285 -12.05 -17.83 -3.37
C ALA A 285 -11.13 -16.78 -4.01
N GLN A 286 -10.36 -16.07 -3.19
CA GLN A 286 -9.48 -14.95 -3.60
C GLN A 286 -8.39 -15.34 -4.61
N ASN A 287 -8.19 -16.64 -4.81
CA ASN A 287 -7.13 -17.23 -5.61
C ASN A 287 -7.66 -17.98 -6.83
N GLU A 288 -8.98 -18.01 -7.05
CA GLU A 288 -9.58 -18.68 -8.19
C GLU A 288 -9.81 -17.71 -9.35
N ASP A 289 -9.20 -18.03 -10.48
CA ASP A 289 -9.39 -17.30 -11.72
C ASP A 289 -10.58 -17.87 -12.49
N HIS A 290 -11.73 -17.19 -12.43
CA HIS A 290 -12.95 -17.63 -13.10
C HIS A 290 -13.11 -17.03 -14.50
N ASP A 291 -13.60 -17.86 -15.43
CA ASP A 291 -14.01 -17.47 -16.78
C ASP A 291 -15.31 -16.66 -16.71
N ASP A 292 -15.42 -15.58 -17.48
CA ASP A 292 -16.57 -14.68 -17.47
C ASP A 292 -17.81 -15.35 -18.15
N ASN A 293 -17.66 -16.57 -18.67
CA ASN A 293 -18.69 -17.38 -19.33
C ASN A 293 -19.47 -18.33 -18.40
N GLU A 294 -19.07 -18.50 -17.14
CA GLU A 294 -19.97 -19.05 -16.12
C GLU A 294 -20.84 -17.89 -15.62
N GLY A 295 -22.16 -18.06 -15.60
CA GLY A 295 -23.18 -17.04 -15.27
C GLY A 295 -23.14 -16.46 -13.84
N ASP A 296 -21.95 -16.24 -13.30
CA ASP A 296 -21.66 -15.80 -11.94
C ASP A 296 -21.13 -14.35 -11.86
N GLU A 297 -20.88 -13.67 -12.99
CA GLU A 297 -20.83 -12.19 -12.98
C GLU A 297 -22.22 -11.58 -12.70
N GLU A 298 -23.30 -12.37 -12.83
CA GLU A 298 -24.70 -11.96 -12.63
C GLU A 298 -25.18 -11.88 -11.17
N LYS A 299 -24.44 -12.41 -10.17
CA LYS A 299 -24.97 -12.46 -8.80
C LYS A 299 -24.87 -11.14 -8.01
N ILE A 300 -23.92 -10.25 -8.33
CA ILE A 300 -23.76 -8.97 -7.63
C ILE A 300 -23.81 -7.81 -8.62
N LYS A 301 -24.96 -7.15 -8.64
CA LYS A 301 -25.17 -5.88 -9.31
C LYS A 301 -24.32 -4.81 -8.61
N LEU A 302 -23.27 -4.32 -9.27
CA LEU A 302 -22.46 -3.22 -8.75
C LEU A 302 -23.19 -1.88 -8.98
N GLY A 303 -23.22 -1.02 -7.97
CA GLY A 303 -23.58 0.38 -8.17
C GLY A 303 -22.45 1.21 -8.79
N SER A 304 -22.66 2.52 -8.83
CA SER A 304 -21.78 3.45 -9.52
C SER A 304 -20.50 3.73 -8.73
N LEU A 305 -19.36 3.84 -9.40
CA LEU A 305 -18.04 4.10 -8.79
C LEU A 305 -17.38 5.26 -9.51
N TYR A 306 -16.94 6.26 -8.73
CA TYR A 306 -16.24 7.44 -9.24
C TYR A 306 -14.91 7.60 -8.51
N GLN A 307 -13.84 7.76 -9.28
CA GLN A 307 -12.55 8.21 -8.77
C GLN A 307 -12.56 9.72 -8.62
N MET A 308 -12.17 10.18 -7.44
CA MET A 308 -12.12 11.58 -7.06
C MET A 308 -10.66 12.01 -6.90
N ALA A 309 -10.24 12.97 -7.72
CA ALA A 309 -8.84 13.38 -7.81
C ALA A 309 -8.69 14.89 -8.01
N ALA A 310 -7.56 15.45 -7.56
CA ALA A 310 -7.15 16.81 -7.86
C ALA A 310 -6.01 16.81 -8.90
N PRO A 311 -6.31 16.77 -10.21
CA PRO A 311 -5.28 16.58 -11.23
C PRO A 311 -4.38 17.80 -11.44
N ALA A 312 -4.83 19.00 -11.09
CA ALA A 312 -4.09 20.26 -11.19
C ALA A 312 -4.84 21.35 -10.41
N ILE A 313 -4.14 22.35 -9.88
CA ILE A 313 -4.79 23.53 -9.26
C ILE A 313 -5.55 24.32 -10.33
N PRO A 314 -6.80 24.78 -10.09
CA PRO A 314 -7.62 24.66 -8.87
C PRO A 314 -8.67 23.51 -8.94
N LEU A 315 -8.43 22.48 -9.74
CA LEU A 315 -9.36 21.36 -9.91
C LEU A 315 -9.25 20.39 -8.74
N GLU A 316 -10.28 20.38 -7.90
CA GLU A 316 -10.41 19.51 -6.72
C GLU A 316 -11.71 18.73 -6.80
N ALA A 317 -11.72 17.46 -6.38
CA ALA A 317 -12.96 16.70 -6.23
C ALA A 317 -13.56 17.01 -4.86
N ASP A 318 -13.96 18.26 -4.69
CA ASP A 318 -14.44 18.84 -3.42
C ASP A 318 -15.89 18.44 -3.05
N LEU A 319 -16.66 17.94 -4.02
CA LEU A 319 -18.10 17.67 -3.93
C LEU A 319 -18.94 18.94 -3.76
N GLN A 320 -18.49 20.07 -4.29
CA GLN A 320 -19.33 21.26 -4.48
C GLN A 320 -20.31 21.05 -5.64
N TYR A 321 -21.48 21.72 -5.57
CA TYR A 321 -22.50 21.63 -6.61
C TYR A 321 -22.23 22.66 -7.72
N TYR A 322 -21.73 22.18 -8.86
CA TYR A 322 -21.43 23.02 -10.02
C TYR A 322 -22.61 23.16 -11.00
N GLY A 323 -23.56 22.24 -10.93
CA GLY A 323 -24.75 22.24 -11.78
C GLY A 323 -25.37 20.86 -11.91
N PRO A 324 -26.50 20.75 -12.63
CA PRO A 324 -27.26 19.51 -12.74
C PRO A 324 -26.74 18.56 -13.83
N ARG A 325 -25.75 18.96 -14.64
CA ARG A 325 -25.29 18.17 -15.80
C ARG A 325 -23.89 17.63 -15.57
N ALA A 326 -23.58 16.50 -16.23
CA ALA A 326 -22.25 15.90 -16.14
C ALA A 326 -21.16 16.86 -16.66
N GLU A 327 -21.47 17.67 -17.69
CA GLU A 327 -20.53 18.67 -18.23
C GLU A 327 -20.12 19.77 -17.23
N ASP A 328 -20.89 19.95 -16.16
CA ASP A 328 -20.58 20.94 -15.12
C ASP A 328 -19.43 20.45 -14.19
N TYR A 329 -19.01 19.17 -14.32
CA TYR A 329 -17.98 18.54 -13.49
C TYR A 329 -16.76 18.12 -14.35
N PRO A 330 -15.53 18.49 -13.97
CA PRO A 330 -14.34 18.13 -14.75
C PRO A 330 -14.10 16.61 -14.77
N PRO A 331 -13.98 15.97 -15.94
CA PRO A 331 -13.89 14.49 -16.05
C PRO A 331 -12.57 13.91 -15.51
N ALA A 332 -11.51 14.73 -15.44
CA ALA A 332 -10.24 14.32 -14.84
C ALA A 332 -10.27 14.35 -13.30
N THR A 333 -11.27 15.00 -12.73
CA THR A 333 -11.52 15.19 -11.29
C THR A 333 -12.59 14.23 -10.78
N PHE A 334 -13.66 14.04 -11.55
CA PHE A 334 -14.79 13.13 -11.25
C PHE A 334 -14.86 12.01 -12.28
N SER A 335 -13.95 11.04 -12.21
CA SER A 335 -13.84 10.00 -13.23
C SER A 335 -14.76 8.82 -12.95
N ASN A 336 -15.69 8.50 -13.85
CA ASN A 336 -16.55 7.32 -13.68
C ASN A 336 -15.81 6.02 -14.06
N HIS A 337 -15.75 5.07 -13.13
CA HIS A 337 -15.14 3.75 -13.34
C HIS A 337 -16.20 2.65 -13.49
N VAL A 338 -17.35 2.82 -12.85
CA VAL A 338 -18.52 1.95 -12.98
C VAL A 338 -19.76 2.82 -13.10
N VAL A 339 -20.51 2.66 -14.19
CA VAL A 339 -21.71 3.45 -14.45
C VAL A 339 -22.83 3.10 -13.45
N GLY A 340 -22.88 1.86 -12.97
CA GLY A 340 -23.96 1.37 -12.11
C GLY A 340 -25.30 1.44 -12.82
N ASP A 341 -26.33 1.93 -12.11
CA ASP A 341 -27.68 2.12 -12.62
C ASP A 341 -27.91 3.45 -13.34
N ASN A 342 -26.87 4.27 -13.50
CA ASN A 342 -27.01 5.51 -14.25
C ASN A 342 -27.26 5.25 -15.74
N PRO A 343 -28.02 6.14 -16.43
CA PRO A 343 -28.06 6.12 -17.88
C PRO A 343 -26.65 6.27 -18.47
N LYS A 344 -26.34 5.54 -19.55
CA LYS A 344 -25.00 5.55 -20.18
C LYS A 344 -24.62 6.93 -20.72
N ASP A 345 -25.60 7.69 -21.17
CA ASP A 345 -25.50 9.07 -21.64
C ASP A 345 -25.56 10.11 -20.50
N ALA A 346 -25.87 9.69 -19.27
CA ALA A 346 -25.85 10.54 -18.07
C ALA A 346 -25.15 9.82 -16.89
N PRO A 347 -23.87 9.44 -17.02
CA PRO A 347 -23.19 8.54 -16.09
C PRO A 347 -22.93 9.13 -14.70
N MET A 348 -23.18 10.42 -14.48
CA MET A 348 -22.99 11.10 -13.19
C MET A 348 -24.30 11.37 -12.43
N THR A 349 -25.45 10.95 -12.95
CA THR A 349 -26.78 11.35 -12.42
C THR A 349 -26.91 11.16 -10.91
N GLN A 350 -26.63 9.97 -10.39
CA GLN A 350 -26.70 9.67 -8.95
C GLN A 350 -25.72 10.51 -8.12
N LEU A 351 -24.48 10.68 -8.59
CA LEU A 351 -23.48 11.47 -7.87
C LEU A 351 -23.89 12.95 -7.80
N ILE A 352 -24.39 13.51 -8.89
CA ILE A 352 -24.88 14.89 -8.94
C ILE A 352 -26.07 15.07 -7.98
N GLN A 353 -26.95 14.08 -7.87
CA GLN A 353 -28.06 14.11 -6.89
C GLN A 353 -27.54 14.09 -5.45
N PHE A 354 -26.52 13.29 -5.15
CA PHE A 354 -25.86 13.29 -3.84
C PHE A 354 -25.20 14.64 -3.53
N ILE A 355 -24.45 15.20 -4.48
CA ILE A 355 -23.80 16.51 -4.36
C ILE A 355 -24.86 17.60 -4.16
N LYS A 356 -25.96 17.58 -4.92
CA LYS A 356 -27.06 18.55 -4.76
C LYS A 356 -27.71 18.43 -3.39
N ARG A 357 -27.91 17.21 -2.89
CA ARG A 357 -28.43 16.97 -1.54
C ARG A 357 -27.51 17.55 -0.47
N LEU A 358 -26.20 17.35 -0.61
CA LEU A 358 -25.19 17.94 0.27
C LEU A 358 -25.20 19.47 0.21
N HIS A 359 -25.32 20.03 -1.00
CA HIS A 359 -25.44 21.47 -1.21
C HIS A 359 -26.70 22.05 -0.55
N ASP A 360 -27.84 21.36 -0.61
CA ASP A 360 -29.11 21.86 -0.05
C ASP A 360 -29.29 21.61 1.44
N PHE A 361 -28.50 20.69 2.01
CA PHE A 361 -28.58 20.34 3.42
C PHE A 361 -28.22 21.53 4.32
N ASP A 362 -29.11 21.84 5.26
CA ASP A 362 -28.88 22.79 6.35
C ASP A 362 -28.17 22.08 7.52
N PRO A 363 -26.91 22.40 7.83
CA PRO A 363 -26.17 21.75 8.91
C PRO A 363 -26.78 22.00 10.31
N LYS A 364 -27.73 22.92 10.46
CA LYS A 364 -28.42 23.18 11.73
C LYS A 364 -29.71 22.38 11.90
N GLN A 365 -30.13 21.62 10.89
CA GLN A 365 -31.38 20.85 10.98
C GLN A 365 -31.26 19.72 12.03
N PRO A 366 -32.33 19.44 12.80
CA PRO A 366 -32.35 18.31 13.71
C PRO A 366 -32.36 16.97 12.94
N GLY A 367 -31.89 15.90 13.59
CA GLY A 367 -31.94 14.55 13.01
C GLY A 367 -30.97 14.32 11.85
N ALA A 368 -29.90 15.11 11.75
CA ALA A 368 -28.91 15.04 10.69
C ALA A 368 -28.28 13.64 10.52
N ILE A 369 -27.98 12.95 11.63
CA ILE A 369 -27.44 11.58 11.60
C ILE A 369 -28.43 10.63 10.90
N ALA A 370 -29.71 10.67 11.29
CA ALA A 370 -30.74 9.81 10.71
C ALA A 370 -31.00 10.15 9.24
N PHE A 371 -30.89 11.42 8.86
CA PHE A 371 -30.99 11.87 7.48
C PHE A 371 -29.83 11.32 6.63
N TRP A 372 -28.59 11.56 7.03
CA TRP A 372 -27.42 11.15 6.25
C TRP A 372 -27.24 9.63 6.17
N ASN A 373 -27.65 8.90 7.20
CA ASN A 373 -27.67 7.44 7.18
C ASN A 373 -28.59 6.83 6.10
N GLN A 374 -29.45 7.61 5.46
CA GLN A 374 -30.24 7.15 4.32
C GLN A 374 -29.48 7.21 2.99
N TYR A 375 -28.36 7.92 2.93
CA TYR A 375 -27.66 8.23 1.68
C TYR A 375 -26.17 7.89 1.72
N LEU A 376 -25.54 7.95 2.89
CA LEU A 376 -24.12 7.72 3.09
C LEU A 376 -23.97 6.67 4.20
N ASP A 377 -23.00 5.77 4.05
CA ASP A 377 -22.46 5.06 5.21
C ASP A 377 -21.69 6.06 6.07
N LEU A 378 -22.43 6.78 6.91
CA LEU A 378 -21.92 7.91 7.67
C LEU A 378 -20.84 7.46 8.64
N ASP A 379 -20.94 6.26 9.21
CA ASP A 379 -20.01 5.78 10.24
C ASP A 379 -18.66 5.44 9.61
N GLU A 380 -18.67 4.75 8.48
CA GLU A 380 -17.47 4.49 7.67
C GLU A 380 -16.83 5.80 7.18
N PHE A 381 -17.63 6.72 6.64
CA PHE A 381 -17.12 8.02 6.19
C PHE A 381 -16.42 8.79 7.33
N LEU A 382 -17.07 8.94 8.49
CA LEU A 382 -16.49 9.65 9.62
C LEU A 382 -15.22 8.96 10.16
N LEU A 383 -15.15 7.63 10.11
CA LEU A 383 -13.95 6.88 10.47
C LEU A 383 -12.81 7.11 9.47
N CYS A 384 -13.09 7.09 8.17
CA CYS A 384 -12.11 7.44 7.13
C CYS A 384 -11.57 8.86 7.33
N MET A 385 -12.44 9.84 7.62
CA MET A 385 -12.03 11.21 7.90
C MET A 385 -11.18 11.34 9.17
N ALA A 386 -11.48 10.55 10.21
CA ALA A 386 -10.67 10.51 11.42
C ALA A 386 -9.28 9.95 11.15
N ILE A 387 -9.18 8.85 10.37
CA ILE A 387 -7.90 8.25 9.99
C ILE A 387 -7.10 9.19 9.07
N GLU A 388 -7.75 9.88 8.13
CA GLU A 388 -7.11 10.86 7.24
C GLU A 388 -6.49 12.04 8.01
N PHE A 389 -7.22 12.57 8.99
CA PHE A 389 -6.69 13.59 9.90
C PHE A 389 -5.51 13.08 10.73
N LEU A 390 -5.63 11.87 11.30
CA LEU A 390 -4.58 11.25 12.12
C LEU A 390 -3.33 10.93 11.32
N GLY A 391 -3.47 10.40 10.11
CA GLY A 391 -2.37 10.10 9.20
C GLY A 391 -1.80 11.33 8.49
N ALA A 392 -2.51 12.45 8.53
CA ALA A 392 -2.22 13.65 7.74
C ALA A 392 -1.99 13.37 6.24
N SER A 393 -2.94 12.69 5.60
CA SER A 393 -2.98 12.63 4.14
C SER A 393 -3.31 14.04 3.64
N TRP A 394 -2.27 14.82 3.35
CA TRP A 394 -2.38 16.25 3.12
C TRP A 394 -2.95 16.58 1.75
N ASP A 395 -2.84 15.68 0.78
CA ASP A 395 -3.48 15.76 -0.52
C ASP A 395 -4.79 14.94 -0.55
N GLY A 396 -5.31 14.58 0.63
CA GLY A 396 -6.61 13.91 0.80
C GLY A 396 -7.80 14.85 0.64
N TYR A 397 -8.99 14.36 1.00
CA TYR A 397 -10.22 15.14 0.89
C TYR A 397 -10.25 16.35 1.80
N TRP A 398 -9.70 16.27 3.01
CA TRP A 398 -9.69 17.40 3.93
C TRP A 398 -9.03 18.66 3.34
N TRP A 399 -8.09 18.56 2.41
CA TRP A 399 -7.29 19.73 2.00
C TRP A 399 -7.22 19.95 0.49
N ASP A 400 -6.93 18.93 -0.32
CA ASP A 400 -6.87 19.07 -1.78
C ASP A 400 -8.10 18.48 -2.49
N GLY A 401 -9.04 17.87 -1.77
CA GLY A 401 -10.20 17.24 -2.38
C GLY A 401 -9.81 16.08 -3.31
N SER A 402 -8.82 15.26 -2.96
CA SER A 402 -8.31 14.17 -3.81
C SER A 402 -8.19 12.84 -3.05
N ASN A 403 -7.78 11.79 -3.77
CA ASN A 403 -7.31 10.52 -3.22
C ASN A 403 -8.40 9.66 -2.56
N TYR A 404 -9.59 9.64 -3.17
CA TYR A 404 -10.68 8.77 -2.75
C TYR A 404 -11.56 8.32 -3.92
N PHE A 405 -12.44 7.37 -3.64
CA PHE A 405 -13.53 6.98 -4.53
C PHE A 405 -14.86 7.10 -3.78
N MET A 406 -15.89 7.50 -4.52
CA MET A 406 -17.28 7.38 -4.07
C MET A 406 -17.89 6.17 -4.76
N TYR A 407 -18.34 5.20 -3.95
CA TYR A 407 -19.03 4.02 -4.43
C TYR A 407 -20.48 4.02 -3.94
N PHE A 408 -21.45 4.04 -4.85
CA PHE A 408 -22.82 3.75 -4.47
C PHE A 408 -22.95 2.24 -4.26
N ASN A 409 -23.01 1.82 -3.00
CA ASN A 409 -23.06 0.43 -2.60
C ASN A 409 -24.54 -0.03 -2.45
N PRO A 410 -25.05 -0.88 -3.37
CA PRO A 410 -26.43 -1.35 -3.34
C PRO A 410 -26.68 -2.45 -2.31
N THR A 411 -25.64 -2.99 -1.66
CA THR A 411 -25.79 -4.05 -0.65
C THR A 411 -25.94 -3.50 0.77
N ILE A 412 -25.57 -2.24 1.00
CA ILE A 412 -25.79 -1.55 2.27
C ILE A 412 -27.28 -1.23 2.43
N LYS A 413 -27.93 -1.96 3.34
CA LYS A 413 -29.38 -1.86 3.58
C LYS A 413 -29.79 -0.55 4.25
N GLY A 414 -31.06 -0.19 4.08
CA GLY A 414 -31.68 0.97 4.76
C GLY A 414 -31.39 2.31 4.11
N GLY A 415 -30.79 2.32 2.91
CA GLY A 415 -30.66 3.54 2.11
C GLY A 415 -31.95 3.89 1.37
N ALA A 416 -32.28 5.18 1.30
CA ALA A 416 -33.50 5.68 0.66
C ALA A 416 -33.53 5.44 -0.86
N GLU A 417 -32.37 5.18 -1.46
CA GLU A 417 -32.19 4.95 -2.91
C GLU A 417 -31.88 3.48 -3.23
N GLY A 418 -32.13 2.55 -2.29
CA GLY A 418 -31.83 1.12 -2.45
C GLY A 418 -30.36 0.76 -2.24
N GLY A 419 -29.58 1.68 -1.66
CA GLY A 419 -28.16 1.55 -1.33
C GLY A 419 -27.66 2.80 -0.63
N LYS A 420 -26.38 2.84 -0.29
CA LYS A 420 -25.72 4.03 0.29
C LYS A 420 -24.39 4.31 -0.39
N TRP A 421 -24.01 5.57 -0.44
CA TRP A 421 -22.65 5.96 -0.77
C TRP A 421 -21.68 5.46 0.29
N GLN A 422 -20.57 4.91 -0.16
CA GLN A 422 -19.48 4.37 0.64
C GLN A 422 -18.17 5.05 0.20
N TRP A 423 -17.31 5.33 1.17
CA TRP A 423 -16.05 6.06 0.98
C TRP A 423 -14.88 5.09 0.88
N ILE A 424 -14.15 5.09 -0.23
CA ILE A 424 -12.98 4.23 -0.41
C ILE A 424 -11.73 5.11 -0.55
N PRO A 425 -10.88 5.20 0.49
CA PRO A 425 -9.69 6.06 0.44
C PRO A 425 -8.54 5.35 -0.33
N THR A 426 -7.64 6.11 -0.94
CA THR A 426 -6.50 5.57 -1.73
C THR A 426 -5.28 6.50 -1.65
N ASP A 427 -4.11 6.06 -2.15
CA ASP A 427 -2.92 6.91 -2.42
C ASP A 427 -2.37 7.60 -1.15
N PHE A 428 -1.64 6.83 -0.33
CA PHE A 428 -1.21 7.25 1.02
C PHE A 428 0.31 7.38 1.17
N ASP A 429 1.04 7.67 0.10
CA ASP A 429 2.51 7.75 0.14
C ASP A 429 3.02 8.92 0.99
N SER A 430 2.31 10.06 0.99
CA SER A 430 2.65 11.21 1.83
C SER A 430 1.76 11.32 3.06
N THR A 431 2.04 10.46 4.04
CA THR A 431 1.35 10.40 5.33
C THR A 431 2.35 10.28 6.48
N PHE A 432 1.86 10.20 7.72
CA PHE A 432 2.66 10.01 8.94
C PHE A 432 3.82 11.02 9.07
N GLY A 433 3.49 12.29 8.86
CA GLY A 433 4.42 13.39 9.01
C GLY A 433 5.36 13.64 7.82
N ASP A 434 5.11 12.98 6.67
CA ASP A 434 5.55 13.47 5.36
C ASP A 434 4.44 14.36 4.76
N GLY A 435 4.80 15.55 4.26
CA GLY A 435 3.85 16.53 3.74
C GLY A 435 3.95 17.95 4.32
N ASP A 436 2.89 18.73 4.14
CA ASP A 436 2.85 20.18 4.44
C ASP A 436 3.15 20.49 5.91
N PRO A 437 4.13 21.36 6.19
CA PRO A 437 4.42 21.79 7.54
C PRO A 437 3.34 22.44 8.39
N ALA A 438 2.31 23.01 7.77
CA ALA A 438 1.17 23.58 8.46
C ALA A 438 0.32 22.51 9.17
N LEU A 439 0.45 21.23 8.79
CA LEU A 439 -0.31 20.12 9.37
C LEU A 439 0.28 19.59 10.67
N TYR A 440 1.53 19.93 10.96
CA TYR A 440 2.16 19.55 12.21
C TYR A 440 1.50 20.33 13.36
N GLN A 441 0.78 19.62 14.24
CA GLN A 441 0.19 20.11 15.50
C GLN A 441 -1.12 20.91 15.40
N THR A 442 -1.84 20.87 14.27
CA THR A 442 -3.19 21.47 14.17
C THR A 442 -4.28 20.55 14.74
N THR A 443 -5.36 21.14 15.25
CA THR A 443 -6.58 20.42 15.65
C THR A 443 -7.44 20.13 14.42
N TYR A 444 -8.34 19.14 14.48
CA TYR A 444 -9.15 18.78 13.30
C TYR A 444 -10.01 19.95 12.79
N GLN A 445 -10.42 20.88 13.66
CA GLN A 445 -11.22 22.06 13.30
C GLN A 445 -10.45 23.05 12.41
N PHE A 446 -9.12 23.05 12.53
CA PHE A 446 -8.22 23.91 11.75
C PHE A 446 -7.32 23.09 10.81
N TYR A 447 -7.65 21.80 10.63
CA TYR A 447 -6.83 20.91 9.81
C TYR A 447 -6.89 21.30 8.34
N ALA A 448 -7.98 21.91 7.88
CA ALA A 448 -8.17 22.32 6.50
C ALA A 448 -8.46 23.81 6.40
N ASN A 449 -7.87 24.47 5.41
CA ASN A 449 -8.19 25.88 5.13
C ASN A 449 -9.36 26.01 4.15
N MET A 450 -10.58 25.95 4.69
CA MET A 450 -11.84 26.04 3.94
C MET A 450 -12.18 27.45 3.41
N THR A 451 -11.27 28.42 3.50
CA THR A 451 -11.51 29.81 3.05
C THR A 451 -11.33 30.00 1.55
N LYS A 452 -10.62 29.08 0.87
CA LYS A 452 -10.34 29.14 -0.57
C LYS A 452 -11.16 28.14 -1.38
N HIS A 453 -11.29 26.92 -0.85
CA HIS A 453 -12.05 25.82 -1.43
C HIS A 453 -12.82 25.16 -0.28
N ASP A 454 -14.15 25.04 -0.41
CA ASP A 454 -14.99 24.39 0.60
C ASP A 454 -15.09 22.89 0.26
N HIS A 455 -15.02 22.04 1.29
CA HIS A 455 -15.27 20.60 1.17
C HIS A 455 -16.54 20.26 1.95
N PRO A 456 -17.72 20.24 1.31
CA PRO A 456 -18.99 20.32 2.02
C PRO A 456 -19.28 19.14 2.94
N LEU A 457 -18.69 17.95 2.72
CA LEU A 457 -18.84 16.84 3.68
C LEU A 457 -18.12 17.13 5.00
N VAL A 458 -16.96 17.79 4.96
CA VAL A 458 -16.25 18.22 6.18
C VAL A 458 -16.95 19.44 6.78
N SER A 459 -17.14 20.50 6.00
CA SER A 459 -17.63 21.77 6.55
C SER A 459 -19.05 21.64 7.09
N LYS A 460 -19.98 21.03 6.35
CA LYS A 460 -21.37 20.91 6.79
C LYS A 460 -21.59 19.81 7.81
N LEU A 461 -20.96 18.64 7.64
CA LEU A 461 -21.25 17.49 8.50
C LEU A 461 -20.37 17.49 9.75
N ILE A 462 -19.06 17.64 9.60
CA ILE A 462 -18.12 17.50 10.74
C ILE A 462 -17.95 18.82 11.52
N LEU A 463 -17.90 19.96 10.83
CA LEU A 463 -17.61 21.24 11.49
C LEU A 463 -18.86 21.98 11.94
N LEU A 464 -19.92 22.01 11.12
CA LEU A 464 -21.12 22.83 11.37
C LEU A 464 -22.31 22.09 12.00
N ASN A 465 -22.41 20.77 11.86
CA ASN A 465 -23.49 19.98 12.48
C ASN A 465 -23.07 19.40 13.83
N ARG A 466 -23.72 19.81 14.92
CA ARG A 466 -23.34 19.42 16.29
C ARG A 466 -23.46 17.93 16.58
N ASP A 467 -24.52 17.27 16.09
CA ASP A 467 -24.75 15.86 16.38
C ASP A 467 -23.72 14.98 15.65
N ILE A 468 -23.46 15.27 14.37
CA ILE A 468 -22.45 14.56 13.58
C ILE A 468 -21.04 14.88 14.12
N GLN A 469 -20.76 16.12 14.50
CA GLN A 469 -19.48 16.48 15.14
C GLN A 469 -19.24 15.68 16.41
N ALA A 470 -20.23 15.57 17.30
CA ALA A 470 -20.11 14.78 18.52
C ALA A 470 -19.83 13.30 18.21
N LYS A 471 -20.48 12.76 17.17
CA LYS A 471 -20.21 11.40 16.69
C LYS A 471 -18.80 11.25 16.10
N PHE A 472 -18.35 12.21 15.30
CA PHE A 472 -17.00 12.24 14.74
C PHE A 472 -15.95 12.27 15.86
N GLU A 473 -16.11 13.11 16.88
CA GLU A 473 -15.16 13.18 18.00
C GLU A 473 -15.12 11.86 18.81
N GLN A 474 -16.25 11.16 18.97
CA GLN A 474 -16.25 9.83 19.58
C GLN A 474 -15.46 8.81 18.76
N ILE A 475 -15.65 8.82 17.44
CA ILE A 475 -14.90 7.96 16.50
C ILE A 475 -13.41 8.30 16.56
N LEU A 476 -13.06 9.58 16.44
CA LEU A 476 -11.68 10.07 16.51
C LEU A 476 -11.01 9.69 17.82
N TYR A 477 -11.69 9.87 18.97
CA TYR A 477 -11.20 9.45 20.28
C TYR A 477 -10.91 7.95 20.35
N LYS A 478 -11.86 7.11 19.90
CA LYS A 478 -11.69 5.65 19.89
C LYS A 478 -10.50 5.26 19.01
N THR A 479 -10.42 5.80 17.80
CA THR A 479 -9.34 5.49 16.85
C THR A 479 -7.98 5.89 17.40
N VAL A 480 -7.84 7.10 17.96
CA VAL A 480 -6.55 7.61 18.44
C VAL A 480 -6.08 7.00 19.77
N THR A 481 -6.99 6.39 20.54
CA THR A 481 -6.65 5.74 21.82
C THR A 481 -6.52 4.23 21.72
N GLN A 482 -7.07 3.59 20.68
CA GLN A 482 -7.07 2.13 20.52
C GLN A 482 -6.25 1.64 19.33
N LEU A 483 -6.22 2.39 18.23
CA LEU A 483 -5.61 1.96 16.97
C LEU A 483 -4.38 2.77 16.59
N PHE A 484 -4.43 4.10 16.69
CA PHE A 484 -3.36 5.00 16.29
C PHE A 484 -2.43 5.34 17.47
N THR A 485 -1.86 4.31 18.11
CA THR A 485 -1.00 4.46 19.30
C THR A 485 0.36 3.78 19.12
N PRO A 486 1.39 4.18 19.89
CA PRO A 486 2.67 3.47 19.89
C PRO A 486 2.52 1.97 20.19
N LYS A 487 1.76 1.62 21.24
CA LYS A 487 1.47 0.23 21.60
C LYS A 487 0.86 -0.58 20.46
N ALA A 488 0.00 0.04 19.65
CA ALA A 488 -0.67 -0.62 18.54
C ALA A 488 0.23 -0.75 17.29
N LEU A 489 1.08 0.23 17.01
CA LEU A 489 1.75 0.36 15.71
C LEU A 489 3.27 0.17 15.74
N PHE A 490 3.98 0.47 16.84
CA PHE A 490 5.45 0.49 16.82
C PHE A 490 6.05 -0.89 16.57
N GLY A 491 5.53 -1.93 17.20
CA GLY A 491 6.02 -3.29 16.95
C GLY A 491 5.89 -3.72 15.48
N LYS A 492 4.82 -3.28 14.80
CA LYS A 492 4.65 -3.52 13.35
C LYS A 492 5.69 -2.73 12.54
N ILE A 493 5.87 -1.44 12.87
CA ILE A 493 6.85 -0.55 12.23
C ILE A 493 8.28 -1.09 12.37
N ASP A 494 8.68 -1.51 13.57
CA ASP A 494 10.02 -2.07 13.83
C ASP A 494 10.26 -3.36 13.06
N ALA A 495 9.23 -4.21 13.00
CA ALA A 495 9.31 -5.44 12.24
C ALA A 495 9.40 -5.16 10.73
N TYR A 496 8.71 -4.13 10.22
CA TYR A 496 8.84 -3.66 8.85
C TYR A 496 10.22 -3.10 8.56
N GLU A 497 10.73 -2.20 9.40
CA GLU A 497 12.06 -1.62 9.28
C GLU A 497 13.12 -2.72 9.13
N LYS A 498 13.14 -3.67 10.07
CA LYS A 498 14.07 -4.81 10.02
C LYS A 498 13.90 -5.66 8.76
N PHE A 499 12.64 -5.90 8.36
CA PHE A 499 12.35 -6.80 7.25
C PHE A 499 12.75 -6.23 5.88
N ILE A 500 12.51 -4.94 5.65
CA ILE A 500 12.69 -4.33 4.32
C ILE A 500 13.98 -3.52 4.17
N ALA A 501 14.74 -3.27 5.25
CA ALA A 501 15.95 -2.43 5.21
C ALA A 501 16.94 -2.81 4.09
N ARG A 502 17.21 -4.12 3.93
CA ARG A 502 18.14 -4.60 2.89
C ARG A 502 17.64 -4.31 1.48
N ASP A 503 16.34 -4.43 1.26
CA ASP A 503 15.71 -4.18 -0.04
C ASP A 503 15.60 -2.68 -0.34
N ALA A 504 15.37 -1.87 0.69
CA ALA A 504 15.45 -0.41 0.61
C ALA A 504 16.87 0.05 0.25
N GLU A 505 17.90 -0.46 0.94
CA GLU A 505 19.31 -0.14 0.63
C GLU A 505 19.69 -0.53 -0.80
N TRP A 506 19.29 -1.74 -1.22
CA TRP A 506 19.47 -2.19 -2.59
C TRP A 506 18.82 -1.25 -3.60
N ASP A 507 17.54 -0.87 -3.41
CA ASP A 507 16.84 0.04 -4.33
C ASP A 507 17.44 1.45 -4.39
N LEU A 508 17.90 1.98 -3.25
CA LEU A 508 18.52 3.30 -3.15
C LEU A 508 19.91 3.36 -3.80
N THR A 509 20.59 2.22 -3.94
CA THR A 509 21.92 2.10 -4.55
C THR A 509 21.90 1.73 -6.03
N LEU A 510 20.73 1.40 -6.60
CA LEU A 510 20.61 1.09 -8.02
C LEU A 510 21.03 2.27 -8.90
N ASP A 511 21.90 2.02 -9.88
CA ASP A 511 22.23 3.01 -10.90
C ASP A 511 21.03 3.28 -11.81
N ARG A 512 20.49 4.51 -11.76
CA ARG A 512 19.37 4.97 -12.59
C ARG A 512 19.83 5.85 -13.77
N SER A 513 21.11 5.77 -14.14
CA SER A 513 21.69 6.54 -15.26
C SER A 513 21.18 6.11 -16.62
N TYR A 514 20.73 4.85 -16.75
CA TYR A 514 20.19 4.28 -17.99
C TYR A 514 18.94 4.99 -18.50
N TYR A 515 18.32 5.84 -17.68
CA TYR A 515 17.18 6.66 -18.03
C TYR A 515 17.53 8.15 -17.86
N ARG A 516 17.36 8.93 -18.94
CA ARG A 516 17.89 10.31 -19.02
C ARG A 516 17.03 11.35 -18.30
N GLU A 517 15.73 11.11 -18.16
CA GLU A 517 14.75 12.10 -17.69
C GLU A 517 14.25 11.81 -16.28
N GLY A 518 13.77 12.83 -15.59
CA GLY A 518 13.11 12.69 -14.28
C GLY A 518 14.02 12.88 -13.08
N LYS A 519 13.39 13.03 -11.91
CA LYS A 519 14.05 13.39 -10.65
C LYS A 519 14.45 12.19 -9.81
N VAL A 520 15.44 12.44 -8.96
CA VAL A 520 15.87 11.58 -7.87
C VAL A 520 15.95 12.46 -6.63
N LEU A 521 15.25 12.09 -5.56
CA LEU A 521 15.27 12.86 -4.31
C LEU A 521 16.55 12.62 -3.49
N GLY A 522 17.35 11.61 -3.87
CA GLY A 522 18.66 11.34 -3.30
C GLY A 522 18.59 10.93 -1.83
N TYR A 523 17.54 10.18 -1.46
CA TYR A 523 17.45 9.55 -0.15
C TYR A 523 18.53 8.48 -0.01
N THR A 524 18.95 8.26 1.23
CA THR A 524 19.95 7.28 1.63
C THR A 524 19.34 6.26 2.58
N ILE A 525 20.05 5.16 2.85
CA ILE A 525 19.63 4.22 3.90
C ILE A 525 19.54 4.90 5.28
N GLY A 526 20.34 5.96 5.51
CA GLY A 526 20.21 6.80 6.69
C GLY A 526 18.88 7.57 6.75
N ASP A 527 18.36 8.02 5.60
CA ASP A 527 17.04 8.68 5.52
C ASP A 527 15.90 7.69 5.74
N PHE A 528 16.03 6.44 5.28
CA PHE A 528 15.09 5.35 5.57
C PHE A 528 14.91 5.16 7.08
N HIS A 529 15.99 4.94 7.83
CA HIS A 529 15.95 4.81 9.29
C HIS A 529 15.54 6.12 9.99
N GLY A 530 16.09 7.24 9.51
CA GLY A 530 15.85 8.57 10.07
C GLY A 530 14.39 9.00 9.98
N SER A 531 13.71 8.74 8.87
CA SER A 531 12.29 9.11 8.64
C SER A 531 11.30 8.25 9.43
N ILE A 532 11.73 7.10 9.97
CA ILE A 532 10.90 6.31 10.88
C ILE A 532 10.89 6.96 12.28
N SER A 533 12.06 7.36 12.77
CA SER A 533 12.25 7.74 14.17
C SER A 533 12.39 9.26 14.41
N GLY A 534 12.55 10.07 13.37
CA GLY A 534 12.87 11.48 13.51
C GLY A 534 12.71 12.29 12.23
N SER A 535 13.36 13.46 12.19
CA SER A 535 13.35 14.34 11.03
C SER A 535 14.51 14.02 10.09
N ILE A 536 14.26 14.18 8.80
CA ILE A 536 15.27 14.12 7.74
C ILE A 536 15.07 15.30 6.78
N ARG A 537 15.88 15.39 5.71
CA ARG A 537 15.68 16.40 4.68
C ARG A 537 14.31 16.22 4.00
N GLY A 538 13.49 17.27 4.04
CA GLY A 538 12.16 17.29 3.42
C GLY A 538 11.04 16.74 4.30
N ILE A 539 11.35 15.95 5.34
CA ILE A 539 10.36 15.34 6.24
C ILE A 539 10.64 15.80 7.67
N ARG A 540 9.72 16.59 8.24
CA ARG A 540 9.94 17.23 9.55
C ARG A 540 9.67 16.30 10.72
N ILE A 541 8.73 15.38 10.59
CA ILE A 541 8.34 14.47 11.67
C ILE A 541 8.30 13.04 11.11
N GLY A 542 9.08 12.15 11.69
CA GLY A 542 9.08 10.75 11.31
C GLY A 542 7.83 10.01 11.78
N ILE A 543 7.63 8.80 11.26
CA ILE A 543 6.42 7.98 11.47
C ILE A 543 6.12 7.80 12.97
N LYS A 544 7.10 7.35 13.76
CA LYS A 544 6.93 7.09 15.20
C LYS A 544 6.64 8.37 16.00
N PRO A 545 7.45 9.45 15.91
CA PRO A 545 7.12 10.72 16.56
C PRO A 545 5.75 11.28 16.18
N TRP A 546 5.32 11.11 14.93
CA TRP A 546 4.01 11.56 14.47
C TRP A 546 2.87 10.81 15.17
N ILE A 547 2.92 9.48 15.18
CA ILE A 547 1.93 8.62 15.86
C ILE A 547 1.88 8.96 17.35
N TYR A 548 3.03 9.08 18.00
CA TYR A 548 3.12 9.44 19.41
C TYR A 548 2.48 10.80 19.70
N GLY A 549 2.80 11.82 18.89
CA GLY A 549 2.25 13.16 19.04
C GLY A 549 0.73 13.19 18.90
N ARG A 550 0.19 12.53 17.86
CA ARG A 550 -1.26 12.42 17.65
C ARG A 550 -1.96 11.70 18.81
N ALA A 551 -1.42 10.55 19.24
CA ALA A 551 -1.93 9.78 20.38
C ALA A 551 -1.99 10.63 21.67
N ARG A 552 -0.93 11.41 21.94
CA ARG A 552 -0.83 12.27 23.13
C ARG A 552 -1.81 13.45 23.06
N ASP A 553 -1.86 14.15 21.93
CA ASP A 553 -2.45 15.49 21.86
C ASP A 553 -3.93 15.48 21.49
N VAL A 554 -4.33 14.66 20.51
CA VAL A 554 -5.70 14.68 19.95
C VAL A 554 -6.78 14.45 21.00
N PRO A 555 -6.67 13.51 21.97
CA PRO A 555 -7.68 13.35 23.01
C PRO A 555 -8.00 14.64 23.79
N GLY A 556 -7.01 15.50 24.02
CA GLY A 556 -7.16 16.77 24.72
C GLY A 556 -7.78 17.89 23.86
N GLN A 557 -7.86 17.69 22.54
CA GLN A 557 -8.39 18.67 21.57
C GLN A 557 -9.90 18.51 21.34
N LEU A 558 -10.51 17.42 21.83
CA LEU A 558 -11.92 17.09 21.60
C LEU A 558 -12.83 17.84 22.57
N THR A 559 -13.99 18.27 22.08
CA THR A 559 -14.90 19.14 22.83
C THR A 559 -15.95 18.35 23.64
N ASN A 560 -16.39 17.20 23.14
CA ASN A 560 -17.56 16.45 23.65
C ASN A 560 -17.22 15.16 24.42
N VAL A 561 -15.94 14.83 24.64
CA VAL A 561 -15.54 13.59 25.33
C VAL A 561 -15.26 13.85 26.81
N VAL A 562 -15.92 13.08 27.70
CA VAL A 562 -15.94 13.27 29.16
C VAL A 562 -14.57 13.03 29.82
N ALA A 563 -13.67 12.28 29.18
CA ALA A 563 -12.30 12.02 29.65
C ALA A 563 -11.30 12.97 28.96
N LYS A 564 -11.25 14.23 29.40
CA LYS A 564 -10.38 15.30 28.84
C LYS A 564 -8.89 15.21 29.21
N ARG A 565 -8.36 14.03 29.50
CA ARG A 565 -6.93 13.90 29.85
C ARG A 565 -6.14 13.47 28.62
N SER A 566 -5.19 14.30 28.20
CA SER A 566 -4.12 13.88 27.29
C SER A 566 -3.43 12.64 27.83
N MET A 567 -3.25 11.62 26.99
CA MET A 567 -2.56 10.40 27.40
C MET A 567 -1.13 10.76 27.85
N GLY A 568 -0.78 10.36 29.07
CA GLY A 568 0.58 10.52 29.58
C GLY A 568 1.53 9.51 28.93
N PRO A 569 2.86 9.71 29.03
CA PRO A 569 3.86 8.77 28.49
C PRO A 569 3.62 7.30 28.88
N GLU A 570 3.10 7.06 30.08
CA GLU A 570 2.75 5.72 30.58
C GLU A 570 1.50 5.12 29.90
N ASP A 571 0.55 5.95 29.49
CA ASP A 571 -0.71 5.54 28.83
C ASP A 571 -0.48 5.17 27.36
N VAL A 572 0.50 5.81 26.70
CA VAL A 572 0.84 5.55 25.28
C VAL A 572 1.84 4.40 25.08
N GLY A 573 2.44 3.90 26.16
CA GLY A 573 3.49 2.88 26.13
C GLY A 573 4.88 3.51 25.95
N HIS A 574 5.77 3.28 26.92
CA HIS A 574 7.13 3.81 26.91
C HIS A 574 8.05 3.00 26.00
N GLU A 575 8.40 3.57 24.84
CA GLU A 575 9.77 3.52 24.33
C GLU A 575 10.25 4.96 24.20
N GLN A 576 11.48 5.26 24.65
CA GLN A 576 12.05 6.60 24.58
C GLN A 576 12.19 7.04 23.11
N VAL A 577 11.16 7.67 22.56
CA VAL A 577 11.31 8.45 21.33
C VAL A 577 12.03 9.74 21.74
N ASN A 578 13.30 9.87 21.34
CA ASN A 578 14.04 11.12 21.47
C ASN A 578 13.43 12.18 20.55
N VAL A 579 12.36 12.84 21.02
CA VAL A 579 11.72 13.96 20.34
C VAL A 579 12.59 15.20 20.53
N ALA A 580 13.70 15.28 19.81
CA ALA A 580 14.44 16.53 19.66
C ALA A 580 13.79 17.37 18.55
N VAL A 581 12.60 17.91 18.82
CA VAL A 581 12.08 19.02 18.00
C VAL A 581 12.86 20.25 18.43
N LYS A 582 13.83 20.69 17.60
CA LYS A 582 14.42 22.02 17.77
C LYS A 582 13.34 23.07 17.52
N THR A 583 12.64 23.47 18.57
CA THR A 583 11.78 24.64 18.62
C THR A 583 12.64 25.91 18.58
N GLU A 584 13.14 26.26 17.39
CA GLU A 584 13.76 27.57 17.13
C GLU A 584 13.12 28.20 15.88
N ALA A 585 11.80 28.38 15.88
CA ALA A 585 11.10 29.28 14.96
C ALA A 585 9.60 29.39 15.31
N MET A 586 9.22 29.78 16.54
CA MET A 586 7.79 30.04 16.81
C MET A 586 7.47 31.02 17.96
N THR A 587 8.48 31.67 18.54
CA THR A 587 8.26 32.73 19.53
C THR A 587 8.10 34.14 18.91
N SER A 588 8.24 34.28 17.59
CA SER A 588 8.08 35.57 16.91
C SER A 588 6.70 35.81 16.26
N SER A 589 5.85 34.77 16.13
CA SER A 589 4.53 34.90 15.49
C SER A 589 3.34 34.98 16.45
N VAL A 590 3.54 34.68 17.74
CA VAL A 590 2.47 34.77 18.75
C VAL A 590 2.34 36.18 19.35
N ASN A 591 3.44 36.95 19.38
CA ASN A 591 3.43 38.34 19.89
C ASN A 591 2.96 39.39 18.88
N SER A 592 2.74 39.03 17.61
CA SER A 592 2.28 39.95 16.56
C SER A 592 0.77 39.90 16.31
N ALA A 593 0.05 38.93 16.88
CA ALA A 593 -1.41 38.81 16.74
C ALA A 593 -2.20 39.62 17.79
N GLN A 594 -1.56 40.14 18.84
CA GLN A 594 -2.23 40.92 19.90
C GLN A 594 -2.12 42.45 19.75
N THR A 595 -1.42 42.96 18.73
CA THR A 595 -1.16 44.42 18.58
C THR A 595 -1.79 45.07 17.34
N LEU A 596 -2.69 44.39 16.63
CA LEU A 596 -3.38 44.92 15.44
C LEU A 596 -4.89 45.01 15.64
N LEU A 597 -5.31 45.71 16.70
CA LEU A 597 -6.66 46.27 16.85
C LEU A 597 -6.56 47.76 17.22
N SER A 598 -5.93 48.56 16.37
CA SER A 598 -6.18 50.02 16.30
C SER A 598 -5.37 50.65 15.16
N GLY A 599 -6.05 51.31 14.21
CA GLY A 599 -5.45 52.38 13.40
C GLY A 599 -5.38 52.17 11.88
N SER A 600 -6.40 52.69 11.20
CA SER A 600 -6.38 53.53 9.99
C SER A 600 -5.32 53.34 8.88
N TRP A 601 -5.82 52.95 7.71
CA TRP A 601 -5.46 53.31 6.32
C TRP A 601 -4.23 54.20 6.06
N SER A 602 -3.27 53.71 5.26
CA SER A 602 -2.84 54.28 3.95
C SER A 602 -1.65 53.50 3.36
N LEU A 603 -1.77 53.15 2.06
CA LEU A 603 -0.74 52.88 1.04
C LEU A 603 0.69 52.46 1.50
N ILE A 604 1.12 51.26 1.07
CA ILE A 604 2.32 51.05 0.23
C ILE A 604 2.22 49.67 -0.42
N LEU A 605 2.23 49.69 -1.76
CA LEU A 605 2.35 48.56 -2.68
C LEU A 605 3.82 48.12 -2.75
N LEU A 606 4.04 46.86 -3.16
CA LEU A 606 5.27 46.22 -3.64
C LEU A 606 6.25 45.66 -2.60
N GLY A 607 6.29 44.32 -2.52
CA GLY A 607 7.48 43.61 -2.04
C GLY A 607 7.28 42.29 -1.30
N ALA A 608 6.46 41.34 -1.78
CA ALA A 608 6.50 39.95 -1.29
C ALA A 608 5.80 38.96 -2.24
N VAL A 609 6.29 38.82 -3.47
CA VAL A 609 5.96 37.67 -4.34
C VAL A 609 7.27 37.13 -4.89
N ALA A 610 7.96 36.31 -4.09
CA ALA A 610 9.03 35.42 -4.56
C ALA A 610 9.57 34.59 -3.37
N MET A 611 8.80 33.64 -2.83
CA MET A 611 9.34 32.55 -2.01
C MET A 611 8.36 31.39 -1.82
N THR A 612 7.75 30.89 -2.91
CA THR A 612 6.97 29.64 -2.89
C THR A 612 7.11 28.82 -4.18
N ALA A 613 8.23 28.96 -4.91
CA ALA A 613 8.43 28.29 -6.21
C ALA A 613 9.52 27.20 -6.20
N SER A 614 9.93 26.66 -5.06
CA SER A 614 11.05 25.69 -5.01
C SER A 614 10.70 24.30 -4.48
N TYR A 615 9.42 23.98 -4.27
CA TYR A 615 8.96 22.61 -3.96
C TYR A 615 8.09 21.97 -5.06
N LEU A 616 7.90 22.65 -6.19
CA LEU A 616 7.14 22.13 -7.32
C LEU A 616 7.97 22.23 -8.58
N CYS A 617 8.68 21.15 -8.88
CA CYS A 617 8.93 20.74 -10.25
C CYS A 617 8.86 19.23 -10.27
#